data_AF-A0A0F9PBT4-F1
#
_entry.id   AF-A0A0F9PBT4-F1
#
_cell.length_a   1.000
_cell.length_b   1.000
_cell.length_c   1.000
_cell.angle_alpha   90.00
_cell.angle_beta   90.00
_cell.angle_gamma   90.00
#
_symmetry.space_group_name_H-M   'P 1'
#
loop_
_entity.id
_entity.type
_entity.pdbx_description
1 polymer ?
#
loop_
_entity_poly.entity_id
_entity_poly.type
_entity_poly.pdbx_seq_one_letter_code
_entity_poly.pdbx_strand_id
1 'polypeptide(L)'
;MLSFEHTNTFLLSCVMKSGGDFSWDHVRRLKIDLDKHLTLPFILFVLSDQAMPEDLLKQNCQLIFLRHNWPGWWSKIELFRCFDESFYFDLDTAIIDNINHLVSFSHRFSALRGFYGRPFGSGLMAWSGNYRFIYEEFKLGNPQVIMNYYRQKKWGDQEFIGARIKEPLIFQDQFKDEIVSYKLHVQGKELPKKAKIVCFHGKPRIQDVSESWLEQKIYLKPLQESQLLLF
;
A
#
# COMPACT_ATOMS: atom_id res chain seq x y z
N MET A 1 -3.28 -35.69 21.24
CA MET A 1 -2.26 -34.91 20.51
C MET A 1 -3.03 -34.00 19.58
N LEU A 2 -3.24 -32.73 19.97
CA LEU A 2 -4.02 -31.80 19.17
C LEU A 2 -3.17 -31.41 17.96
N SER A 3 -3.61 -31.82 16.78
CA SER A 3 -3.05 -31.38 15.51
C SER A 3 -3.36 -29.89 15.36
N PHE A 4 -2.34 -29.05 15.48
CA PHE A 4 -2.44 -27.67 15.02
C PHE A 4 -2.47 -27.71 13.49
N GLU A 5 -3.63 -27.47 12.90
CA GLU A 5 -3.71 -27.06 11.51
C GLU A 5 -2.88 -25.78 11.38
N HIS A 6 -1.86 -25.78 10.53
CA HIS A 6 -1.23 -24.54 10.07
C HIS A 6 -2.29 -23.76 9.31
N THR A 7 -3.02 -22.89 10.00
CA THR A 7 -3.80 -21.85 9.33
C THR A 7 -2.79 -20.87 8.75
N ASN A 8 -2.42 -21.04 7.47
CA ASN A 8 -1.58 -20.10 6.74
C ASN A 8 -2.26 -18.73 6.76
N THR A 9 -1.84 -17.89 7.71
CA THR A 9 -2.35 -16.54 7.89
C THR A 9 -1.44 -15.59 7.11
N PHE A 10 -2.01 -14.85 6.17
CA PHE A 10 -1.26 -13.94 5.31
C PHE A 10 -0.91 -12.64 6.05
N LEU A 11 0.32 -12.15 5.85
CA LEU A 11 0.81 -10.91 6.44
C LEU A 11 0.63 -9.78 5.42
N LEU A 12 -0.35 -8.91 5.67
CA LEU A 12 -0.62 -7.76 4.83
C LEU A 12 -0.04 -6.53 5.50
N SER A 13 0.39 -5.53 4.73
CA SER A 13 0.89 -4.29 5.30
C SER A 13 0.43 -3.03 4.57
N CYS A 14 0.36 -1.92 5.32
CA CYS A 14 0.24 -0.58 4.77
C CYS A 14 1.04 0.42 5.63
N VAL A 15 1.26 1.62 5.12
CA VAL A 15 1.91 2.70 5.87
C VAL A 15 0.97 3.89 6.00
N MET A 16 0.69 4.31 7.23
CA MET A 16 -0.04 5.52 7.56
C MET A 16 0.88 6.44 8.36
N LYS A 17 1.48 7.43 7.69
CA LYS A 17 2.31 8.45 8.33
C LYS A 17 1.54 9.77 8.45
N SER A 18 1.63 10.39 9.61
CA SER A 18 1.08 11.73 9.87
C SER A 18 1.65 12.83 8.96
N GLY A 19 0.88 13.89 8.74
CA GLY A 19 1.30 15.06 7.96
C GLY A 19 1.11 14.96 6.45
N GLY A 20 0.44 13.91 5.96
CA GLY A 20 0.06 13.74 4.55
C GLY A 20 -1.45 13.70 4.32
N ASP A 21 -1.84 13.26 3.13
CA ASP A 21 -3.25 13.12 2.71
C ASP A 21 -4.00 11.97 3.41
N PHE A 22 -3.29 11.11 4.15
CA PHE A 22 -3.81 9.86 4.67
C PHE A 22 -4.01 9.91 6.19
N SER A 23 -5.03 9.20 6.65
CA SER A 23 -5.46 9.13 8.05
C SER A 23 -5.89 7.70 8.40
N TRP A 24 -6.26 7.47 9.66
CA TRP A 24 -6.84 6.20 10.09
C TRP A 24 -8.11 5.81 9.31
N ASP A 25 -8.85 6.77 8.76
CA ASP A 25 -10.02 6.47 7.92
C ASP A 25 -9.64 5.78 6.61
N HIS A 26 -8.46 6.09 6.07
CA HIS A 26 -7.95 5.41 4.88
C HIS A 26 -7.51 3.98 5.21
N VAL A 27 -6.98 3.75 6.41
CA VAL A 27 -6.66 2.40 6.92
C VAL A 27 -7.95 1.61 7.12
N ARG A 28 -8.99 2.21 7.72
CA ARG A 28 -10.31 1.58 7.87
C ARG A 28 -10.90 1.19 6.53
N ARG A 29 -10.87 2.09 5.53
CA ARG A 29 -11.35 1.78 4.17
C ARG A 29 -10.58 0.59 3.59
N LEU A 30 -9.25 0.60 3.63
CA LEU A 30 -8.46 -0.54 3.15
C LEU A 30 -8.85 -1.84 3.89
N LYS A 31 -9.10 -1.76 5.20
CA LYS A 31 -9.49 -2.93 5.99
C LYS A 31 -10.86 -3.48 5.60
N ILE A 32 -11.85 -2.62 5.36
CA ILE A 32 -13.19 -3.04 4.91
C ILE A 32 -13.10 -3.65 3.50
N ASP A 33 -12.33 -3.04 2.60
CA ASP A 33 -11.98 -3.58 1.29
C ASP A 33 -11.42 -5.01 1.41
N LEU A 34 -10.43 -5.20 2.30
CA LEU A 34 -9.83 -6.52 2.56
C LEU A 34 -10.83 -7.51 3.15
N ASP A 35 -11.60 -7.13 4.18
CA ASP A 35 -12.58 -8.03 4.81
C ASP A 35 -13.67 -8.49 3.83
N LYS A 36 -14.04 -7.63 2.88
CA LYS A 36 -15.05 -7.95 1.87
C LYS A 36 -14.49 -8.85 0.75
N HIS A 37 -13.22 -8.66 0.39
CA HIS A 37 -12.66 -9.22 -0.86
C HIS A 37 -11.49 -10.19 -0.67
N LEU A 38 -11.06 -10.46 0.56
CA LEU A 38 -10.06 -11.46 0.90
C LEU A 38 -10.65 -12.42 1.94
N THR A 39 -11.04 -13.61 1.50
CA THR A 39 -11.65 -14.62 2.38
C THR A 39 -10.62 -15.52 3.05
N LEU A 40 -9.33 -15.34 2.74
CA LEU A 40 -8.23 -16.04 3.37
C LEU A 40 -7.90 -15.38 4.72
N PRO A 41 -7.49 -16.15 5.75
CA PRO A 41 -7.08 -15.57 7.02
C PRO A 41 -5.90 -14.60 6.85
N PHE A 42 -5.99 -13.40 7.41
CA PHE A 42 -4.91 -12.41 7.34
C PHE A 42 -4.78 -11.56 8.60
N ILE A 43 -3.60 -10.95 8.77
CA ILE A 43 -3.33 -9.88 9.72
C ILE A 43 -2.88 -8.65 8.92
N LEU A 44 -3.48 -7.49 9.19
CA LEU A 44 -3.06 -6.23 8.59
C LEU A 44 -2.11 -5.48 9.53
N PHE A 45 -0.85 -5.36 9.14
CA PHE A 45 0.13 -4.53 9.84
C PHE A 45 0.12 -3.11 9.31
N VAL A 46 -0.01 -2.14 10.21
CA VAL A 46 0.03 -0.72 9.88
C VAL A 46 1.31 -0.12 10.45
N LEU A 47 2.19 0.37 9.58
CA LEU A 47 3.33 1.17 10.01
C LEU A 47 2.89 2.61 10.20
N SER A 48 3.07 3.16 11.41
CA SER A 48 2.68 4.54 11.72
C SER A 48 3.56 5.21 12.76
N ASP A 49 3.55 6.54 12.75
CA ASP A 49 4.12 7.41 13.79
C ASP A 49 3.07 7.87 14.82
N GLN A 50 1.83 7.37 14.71
CA GLN A 50 0.73 7.65 15.63
C GLN A 50 0.23 6.36 16.30
N ALA A 51 -0.39 6.50 17.47
CA ALA A 51 -1.10 5.40 18.11
C ALA A 51 -2.31 4.98 17.26
N MET A 52 -2.51 3.66 17.14
CA MET A 52 -3.62 3.09 16.39
C MET A 52 -4.92 3.17 17.20
N PRO A 53 -6.03 3.63 16.61
CA PRO A 53 -7.35 3.62 17.24
C PRO A 53 -7.79 2.22 17.70
N GLU A 54 -8.54 2.18 18.80
CA GLU A 54 -8.99 0.94 19.44
C GLU A 54 -9.86 0.07 18.51
N ASP A 55 -10.65 0.69 17.64
CA ASP A 55 -11.51 -0.03 16.70
C ASP A 55 -10.71 -0.86 15.68
N LEU A 56 -9.54 -0.38 15.25
CA LEU A 56 -8.64 -1.14 14.37
C LEU A 56 -7.90 -2.24 15.13
N LEU A 57 -7.46 -1.98 16.37
CA LEU A 57 -6.84 -3.00 17.23
C LEU A 57 -7.76 -4.22 17.45
N LYS A 58 -9.08 -4.01 17.47
CA LYS A 58 -10.08 -5.08 17.61
C LYS A 58 -10.37 -5.84 16.31
N GLN A 59 -9.81 -5.44 15.18
CA GLN A 59 -10.10 -5.97 13.84
C GLN A 59 -8.89 -6.63 13.18
N ASN A 60 -8.15 -7.52 13.86
CA ASN A 60 -6.96 -8.19 13.31
C ASN A 60 -5.93 -7.23 12.68
N CYS A 61 -5.86 -5.99 13.16
CA CYS A 61 -4.81 -5.05 12.77
C CYS A 61 -3.73 -4.98 13.85
N GLN A 62 -2.48 -4.86 13.44
CA GLN A 62 -1.34 -4.68 14.34
C GLN A 62 -0.57 -3.41 14.00
N LEU A 63 -0.19 -2.65 15.01
CA LEU A 63 0.61 -1.44 14.85
C LEU A 63 2.10 -1.78 14.92
N ILE A 64 2.87 -1.27 13.97
CA ILE A 64 4.33 -1.19 14.07
C ILE A 64 4.72 0.28 14.04
N PHE A 65 5.33 0.77 15.12
CA PHE A 65 5.82 2.14 15.13
C PHE A 65 6.96 2.34 14.12
N LEU A 66 6.88 3.42 13.35
CA LEU A 66 7.99 3.92 12.53
C LEU A 66 9.18 4.24 13.43
N ARG A 67 10.38 3.79 13.04
CA ARG A 67 11.63 4.08 13.76
C ARG A 67 12.24 5.39 13.30
N HIS A 68 11.92 5.84 12.09
CA HIS A 68 12.48 7.02 11.48
C HIS A 68 11.37 7.99 11.11
N ASN A 69 11.68 9.29 11.19
CA ASN A 69 10.80 10.34 10.71
C ASN A 69 11.02 10.63 9.21
N TRP A 70 11.20 9.58 8.39
CA TRP A 70 11.34 9.78 6.94
C TRP A 70 10.03 10.32 6.37
N PRO A 71 10.04 11.33 5.50
CA PRO A 71 8.84 12.05 5.10
C PRO A 71 7.98 11.29 4.10
N GLY A 72 6.66 11.37 4.27
CA GLY A 72 5.66 10.90 3.30
C GLY A 72 5.90 9.46 2.82
N TRP A 73 5.91 9.27 1.51
CA TRP A 73 6.08 7.94 0.90
C TRP A 73 7.40 7.25 1.24
N TRP A 74 8.42 7.97 1.73
CA TRP A 74 9.73 7.38 2.06
C TRP A 74 9.69 6.52 3.31
N SER A 75 8.69 6.70 4.19
CA SER A 75 8.48 5.82 5.36
C SER A 75 8.21 4.37 4.96
N LYS A 76 7.72 4.14 3.74
CA LYS A 76 7.49 2.80 3.17
C LYS A 76 8.75 1.94 3.18
N ILE A 77 9.95 2.54 3.11
CA ILE A 77 11.22 1.80 3.18
C ILE A 77 11.36 1.02 4.49
N GLU A 78 10.70 1.45 5.57
CA GLU A 78 10.71 0.71 6.83
C GLU A 78 9.99 -0.63 6.78
N LEU A 79 9.17 -0.92 5.77
CA LEU A 79 8.57 -2.26 5.61
C LEU A 79 9.64 -3.36 5.54
N PHE A 80 10.74 -3.09 4.84
CA PHE A 80 11.80 -4.06 4.61
C PHE A 80 12.62 -4.40 5.88
N ARG A 81 12.51 -3.61 6.97
CA ARG A 81 13.07 -4.00 8.28
C ARG A 81 12.10 -4.80 9.15
N CYS A 82 10.82 -4.80 8.80
CA CYS A 82 9.75 -5.38 9.61
C CYS A 82 9.37 -6.78 9.15
N PHE A 83 9.50 -7.07 7.85
CA PHE A 83 8.94 -8.27 7.25
C PHE A 83 9.92 -8.94 6.29
N ASP A 84 10.10 -10.25 6.47
CA ASP A 84 10.64 -11.13 5.43
C ASP A 84 9.55 -11.59 4.46
N GLU A 85 8.27 -11.46 4.82
CA GLU A 85 7.14 -11.74 3.93
C GLU A 85 6.01 -10.74 4.17
N SER A 86 5.50 -10.13 3.09
CA SER A 86 4.31 -9.29 3.19
C SER A 86 3.64 -9.05 1.83
N PHE A 87 2.33 -8.80 1.85
CA PHE A 87 1.59 -8.18 0.75
C PHE A 87 1.23 -6.73 1.13
N TYR A 88 1.91 -5.77 0.51
CA TYR A 88 1.82 -4.34 0.80
C TYR A 88 0.83 -3.61 -0.13
N PHE A 89 0.05 -2.71 0.46
CA PHE A 89 -0.85 -1.79 -0.25
C PHE A 89 -0.56 -0.32 0.13
N ASP A 90 -0.43 0.56 -0.87
CA ASP A 90 -0.59 2.00 -0.64
C ASP A 90 -2.04 2.32 -0.25
N LEU A 91 -2.22 3.32 0.59
CA LEU A 91 -3.54 3.71 1.10
C LEU A 91 -4.45 4.35 0.05
N ASP A 92 -3.95 4.67 -1.14
CA ASP A 92 -4.74 5.10 -2.31
C ASP A 92 -5.10 3.91 -3.24
N THR A 93 -5.20 2.71 -2.70
CA THR A 93 -5.65 1.50 -3.42
C THR A 93 -7.05 1.07 -2.99
N ALA A 94 -7.96 0.88 -3.94
CA ALA A 94 -9.28 0.29 -3.70
C ALA A 94 -9.29 -1.18 -4.14
N ILE A 95 -9.83 -2.07 -3.30
CA ILE A 95 -10.05 -3.48 -3.63
C ILE A 95 -11.55 -3.68 -3.83
N ILE A 96 -11.93 -4.14 -5.01
CA ILE A 96 -13.33 -4.10 -5.48
C ILE A 96 -13.90 -5.47 -5.82
N ASP A 97 -13.07 -6.51 -5.84
CA ASP A 97 -13.47 -7.89 -6.10
C ASP A 97 -12.45 -8.86 -5.47
N ASN A 98 -12.78 -10.15 -5.40
CA ASN A 98 -11.99 -11.18 -4.71
C ASN A 98 -10.53 -11.22 -5.19
N ILE A 99 -9.58 -11.10 -4.24
CA ILE A 99 -8.12 -11.10 -4.47
C ILE A 99 -7.39 -12.31 -3.87
N ASN A 100 -8.10 -13.39 -3.55
CA ASN A 100 -7.49 -14.57 -2.91
C ASN A 100 -6.29 -15.11 -3.70
N HIS A 101 -6.40 -15.20 -5.03
CA HIS A 101 -5.34 -15.71 -5.89
C HIS A 101 -4.19 -14.73 -6.08
N LEU A 102 -4.38 -13.43 -5.85
CA LEU A 102 -3.27 -12.47 -5.79
C LEU A 102 -2.49 -12.71 -4.50
N VAL A 103 -3.17 -12.75 -3.36
CA VAL A 103 -2.53 -12.82 -2.03
C VAL A 103 -1.87 -14.18 -1.77
N SER A 104 -2.48 -15.28 -2.23
CA SER A 104 -1.95 -16.64 -2.06
C SER A 104 -0.90 -17.05 -3.09
N PHE A 105 -0.56 -16.17 -4.04
CA PHE A 105 0.46 -16.46 -5.03
C PHE A 105 1.85 -16.55 -4.39
N SER A 106 2.71 -17.45 -4.88
CA SER A 106 4.06 -17.62 -4.36
C SER A 106 4.99 -16.50 -4.85
N HIS A 107 5.01 -15.39 -4.12
CA HIS A 107 5.80 -14.21 -4.45
C HIS A 107 7.26 -14.35 -4.03
N ARG A 108 8.20 -14.19 -4.96
CA ARG A 108 9.61 -13.90 -4.62
C ARG A 108 9.77 -12.40 -4.32
N PHE A 109 9.57 -11.58 -5.34
CA PHE A 109 9.32 -10.15 -5.22
C PHE A 109 8.40 -9.77 -6.38
N SER A 110 7.27 -9.16 -6.08
CA SER A 110 6.27 -8.72 -7.03
C SER A 110 5.95 -7.26 -6.79
N ALA A 111 5.74 -6.53 -7.87
CA ALA A 111 5.45 -5.11 -7.81
C ALA A 111 4.60 -4.69 -9.01
N LEU A 112 4.05 -3.48 -8.94
CA LEU A 112 3.39 -2.91 -10.10
C LEU A 112 4.42 -2.61 -11.18
N ARG A 113 4.03 -2.78 -12.44
CA ARG A 113 4.54 -1.91 -13.50
C ARG A 113 4.09 -0.50 -13.16
N GLY A 114 5.02 0.44 -13.21
CA GLY A 114 4.70 1.84 -13.01
C GLY A 114 3.73 2.34 -14.10
N PHE A 115 2.75 3.14 -13.70
CA PHE A 115 1.86 3.79 -14.66
C PHE A 115 2.60 4.89 -15.43
N TYR A 116 2.05 5.32 -16.57
CA TYR A 116 2.66 6.31 -17.47
C TYR A 116 4.07 5.93 -17.97
N GLY A 117 4.28 4.66 -18.29
CA GLY A 117 5.53 4.17 -18.90
C GLY A 117 6.69 3.98 -17.92
N ARG A 118 6.44 4.06 -16.60
CA ARG A 118 7.47 3.73 -15.60
C ARG A 118 7.62 2.20 -15.48
N PRO A 119 8.85 1.67 -15.33
CA PRO A 119 9.06 0.24 -15.28
C PRO A 119 8.59 -0.39 -13.95
N PHE A 120 8.51 0.41 -12.88
CA PHE A 120 8.25 -0.06 -11.52
C PHE A 120 7.32 0.90 -10.77
N GLY A 121 6.44 0.36 -9.92
CA GLY A 121 5.61 1.11 -8.99
C GLY A 121 5.52 0.41 -7.63
N SER A 122 5.71 1.16 -6.56
CA SER A 122 5.72 0.64 -5.18
C SER A 122 4.36 0.69 -4.47
N GLY A 123 3.28 1.06 -5.18
CA GLY A 123 1.94 1.17 -4.59
C GLY A 123 1.24 -0.15 -4.30
N LEU A 124 1.73 -1.24 -4.90
CA LEU A 124 1.41 -2.61 -4.55
C LEU A 124 2.71 -3.41 -4.64
N MET A 125 3.07 -4.12 -3.58
CA MET A 125 4.25 -4.98 -3.58
C MET A 125 3.95 -6.26 -2.80
N ALA A 126 4.57 -7.37 -3.18
CA ALA A 126 4.54 -8.58 -2.37
C ALA A 126 5.90 -9.27 -2.43
N TRP A 127 6.37 -9.83 -1.32
CA TRP A 127 7.66 -10.51 -1.29
C TRP A 127 7.66 -11.64 -0.28
N SER A 128 8.54 -12.61 -0.52
CA SER A 128 8.94 -13.63 0.44
C SER A 128 10.47 -13.78 0.37
N GLY A 129 11.11 -13.70 1.54
CA GLY A 129 12.56 -13.71 1.71
C GLY A 129 13.11 -12.38 2.23
N ASN A 130 14.42 -12.38 2.50
CA ASN A 130 15.08 -11.25 3.14
C ASN A 130 15.40 -10.12 2.14
N TYR A 131 14.60 -9.05 2.20
CA TYR A 131 14.82 -7.81 1.43
C TYR A 131 15.30 -6.64 2.31
N ARG A 132 15.78 -6.93 3.53
CA ARG A 132 16.20 -5.92 4.51
C ARG A 132 17.32 -5.01 4.01
N PHE A 133 18.12 -5.46 3.06
CA PHE A 133 19.17 -4.65 2.44
C PHE A 133 18.63 -3.34 1.84
N ILE A 134 17.38 -3.28 1.36
CA ILE A 134 16.77 -2.04 0.86
C ILE A 134 16.71 -0.98 1.96
N TYR A 135 16.27 -1.39 3.15
CA TYR A 135 16.23 -0.51 4.32
C TYR A 135 17.63 -0.13 4.81
N GLU A 136 18.55 -1.09 4.91
CA GLU A 136 19.90 -0.81 5.43
C GLU A 136 20.68 0.10 4.47
N GLU A 137 20.59 -0.10 3.15
CA GLU A 137 21.20 0.80 2.17
C GLU A 137 20.62 2.20 2.24
N PHE A 138 19.30 2.35 2.39
CA PHE A 138 18.68 3.66 2.52
C PHE A 138 19.16 4.39 3.79
N LYS A 139 19.17 3.67 4.91
CA LYS A 139 19.60 4.19 6.21
C LYS A 139 21.07 4.56 6.22
N LEU A 140 21.96 3.70 5.71
CA LEU A 140 23.40 3.90 5.73
C LEU A 140 23.88 4.89 4.67
N GLY A 141 23.19 4.97 3.53
CA GLY A 141 23.55 5.87 2.42
C GLY A 141 23.16 7.34 2.61
N ASN A 142 22.85 7.77 3.84
CA ASN A 142 22.30 9.07 4.19
C ASN A 142 20.94 9.34 3.51
N PRO A 143 19.81 9.06 4.20
CA PRO A 143 18.47 9.25 3.66
C PRO A 143 18.22 10.63 3.06
N GLN A 144 18.77 11.70 3.65
CA GLN A 144 18.56 13.05 3.13
C GLN A 144 19.20 13.25 1.76
N VAL A 145 20.42 12.76 1.57
CA VAL A 145 21.14 12.84 0.29
C VAL A 145 20.43 12.01 -0.77
N ILE A 146 20.03 10.78 -0.43
CA ILE A 146 19.27 9.90 -1.32
C ILE A 146 17.96 10.56 -1.74
N MET A 147 17.15 11.00 -0.78
CA MET A 147 15.86 11.64 -1.06
C MET A 147 16.02 12.87 -1.95
N ASN A 148 17.04 13.70 -1.72
CA ASN A 148 17.32 14.87 -2.54
C ASN A 148 17.71 14.48 -3.98
N TYR A 149 18.56 13.47 -4.14
CA TYR A 149 18.97 12.96 -5.46
C TYR A 149 17.78 12.46 -6.28
N TYR A 150 16.91 11.63 -5.70
CA TYR A 150 15.71 11.14 -6.41
C TYR A 150 14.71 12.26 -6.68
N ARG A 151 14.50 13.18 -5.73
CA ARG A 151 13.60 14.34 -5.91
C ARG A 151 14.02 15.23 -7.09
N GLN A 152 15.30 15.51 -7.26
CA GLN A 152 15.82 16.31 -8.38
C GLN A 152 15.48 15.69 -9.75
N LYS A 153 15.33 14.36 -9.80
CA LYS A 153 14.93 13.62 -11.00
C LYS A 153 13.42 13.43 -11.15
N LYS A 154 12.62 14.07 -10.27
CA LYS A 154 11.16 13.87 -10.15
C LYS A 154 10.81 12.40 -9.90
N TRP A 155 11.63 11.74 -9.07
CA TRP A 155 11.52 10.35 -8.64
C TRP A 155 11.33 10.27 -7.12
N GLY A 156 10.90 9.11 -6.64
CA GLY A 156 10.59 8.85 -5.24
C GLY A 156 11.12 7.51 -4.74
N ASP A 157 10.42 6.96 -3.73
CA ASP A 157 10.74 5.67 -3.12
C ASP A 157 10.68 4.52 -4.15
N GLN A 158 9.74 4.57 -5.09
CA GLN A 158 9.59 3.50 -6.09
C GLN A 158 10.85 3.32 -6.96
N GLU A 159 11.52 4.41 -7.37
CA GLU A 159 12.76 4.28 -8.15
C GLU A 159 13.92 3.82 -7.28
N PHE A 160 13.95 4.22 -6.02
CA PHE A 160 14.95 3.73 -5.07
C PHE A 160 14.81 2.22 -4.85
N ILE A 161 13.59 1.73 -4.64
CA ILE A 161 13.29 0.30 -4.47
C ILE A 161 13.56 -0.44 -5.78
N GLY A 162 13.02 0.05 -6.89
CA GLY A 162 13.16 -0.59 -8.20
C GLY A 162 14.62 -0.75 -8.65
N ALA A 163 15.50 0.21 -8.34
CA ALA A 163 16.94 0.10 -8.64
C ALA A 163 17.66 -1.05 -7.91
N ARG A 164 17.04 -1.61 -6.87
CA ARG A 164 17.58 -2.69 -6.03
C ARG A 164 16.98 -4.06 -6.33
N ILE A 165 15.90 -4.10 -7.09
CA ILE A 165 15.22 -5.33 -7.47
C ILE A 165 15.53 -5.63 -8.93
N LYS A 166 16.39 -6.63 -9.17
CA LYS A 166 16.88 -6.96 -10.51
C LYS A 166 15.78 -7.47 -11.44
N GLU A 167 14.85 -8.26 -10.92
CA GLU A 167 13.82 -8.95 -11.71
C GLU A 167 12.53 -9.13 -10.89
N PRO A 168 11.73 -8.07 -10.70
CA PRO A 168 10.44 -8.21 -10.04
C PRO A 168 9.47 -8.95 -10.97
N LEU A 169 8.63 -9.83 -10.41
CA LEU A 169 7.44 -10.27 -11.11
C LEU A 169 6.45 -9.11 -11.17
N ILE A 170 6.03 -8.76 -12.37
CA ILE A 170 5.12 -7.64 -12.59
C ILE A 170 3.68 -8.13 -12.43
N PHE A 171 2.97 -7.54 -11.46
CA PHE A 171 1.59 -7.91 -11.15
C PHE A 171 0.68 -7.87 -12.38
N GLN A 172 0.79 -6.85 -13.23
CA GLN A 172 -0.06 -6.70 -14.42
C GLN A 172 0.25 -7.72 -15.53
N ASP A 173 1.44 -8.33 -15.54
CA ASP A 173 1.77 -9.40 -16.47
C ASP A 173 1.24 -10.75 -15.98
N GLN A 174 1.26 -10.97 -14.66
CA GLN A 174 0.77 -12.19 -14.00
C GLN A 174 -0.76 -12.22 -13.87
N PHE A 175 -1.38 -11.10 -13.49
CA PHE A 175 -2.81 -10.95 -13.22
C PHE A 175 -3.43 -9.93 -14.19
N LYS A 176 -3.49 -10.34 -15.46
CA LYS A 176 -3.84 -9.46 -16.59
C LYS A 176 -5.20 -8.78 -16.40
N ASP A 177 -5.19 -7.46 -16.53
CA ASP A 177 -6.35 -6.56 -16.41
C ASP A 177 -7.05 -6.54 -15.03
N GLU A 178 -6.47 -7.19 -14.02
CA GLU A 178 -7.05 -7.24 -12.67
C GLU A 178 -6.60 -6.08 -11.79
N ILE A 179 -5.43 -5.49 -12.08
CA ILE A 179 -4.86 -4.36 -11.35
C ILE A 179 -4.73 -3.19 -12.31
N VAL A 180 -5.58 -2.18 -12.10
CA VAL A 180 -5.73 -1.06 -13.04
C VAL A 180 -5.52 0.28 -12.36
N SER A 181 -5.03 1.25 -13.13
CA SER A 181 -5.04 2.66 -12.70
C SER A 181 -6.41 3.29 -12.90
N TYR A 182 -6.88 4.04 -11.89
CA TYR A 182 -8.08 4.86 -11.99
C TYR A 182 -8.00 5.84 -13.19
N LYS A 183 -7.00 6.73 -13.20
CA LYS A 183 -6.83 7.76 -14.24
C LYS A 183 -6.71 7.22 -15.66
N LEU A 184 -6.04 6.09 -15.85
CA LEU A 184 -5.78 5.56 -17.19
C LEU A 184 -6.92 4.71 -17.72
N HIS A 185 -7.53 3.90 -16.85
CA HIS A 185 -8.44 2.84 -17.27
C HIS A 185 -9.89 3.05 -16.85
N VAL A 186 -10.16 3.85 -15.81
CA VAL A 186 -11.50 3.96 -15.20
C VAL A 186 -12.10 5.36 -15.34
N GLN A 187 -11.31 6.42 -15.15
CA GLN A 187 -11.83 7.78 -15.14
C GLN A 187 -12.52 8.14 -16.47
N GLY A 188 -13.82 8.45 -16.39
CA GLY A 188 -14.64 8.78 -17.56
C GLY A 188 -14.96 7.56 -18.46
N LYS A 189 -14.78 6.35 -17.96
CA LYS A 189 -14.97 5.07 -18.67
C LYS A 189 -15.73 4.08 -17.79
N GLU A 190 -16.22 3.00 -18.39
CA GLU A 190 -16.72 1.87 -17.62
C GLU A 190 -15.57 1.17 -16.89
N LEU A 191 -15.84 0.70 -15.67
CA LEU A 191 -14.91 -0.11 -14.91
C LEU A 191 -14.56 -1.40 -15.70
N PRO A 192 -13.26 -1.69 -15.93
CA PRO A 192 -12.89 -2.92 -16.63
C PRO A 192 -13.44 -4.15 -15.91
N LYS A 193 -14.09 -5.06 -16.65
CA LYS A 193 -14.81 -6.21 -16.08
C LYS A 193 -13.95 -7.14 -15.22
N LYS A 194 -12.64 -7.19 -15.46
CA LYS A 194 -11.70 -8.02 -14.72
C LYS A 194 -11.05 -7.29 -13.54
N ALA A 195 -11.28 -5.99 -13.38
CA ALA A 195 -10.62 -5.20 -12.36
C ALA A 195 -11.00 -5.71 -10.96
N LYS A 196 -9.99 -5.94 -10.14
CA LYS A 196 -10.09 -6.35 -8.73
C LYS A 196 -9.44 -5.34 -7.81
N ILE A 197 -8.41 -4.66 -8.31
CA ILE A 197 -7.70 -3.60 -7.61
C ILE A 197 -7.63 -2.36 -8.51
N VAL A 198 -8.00 -1.21 -7.95
CA VAL A 198 -7.91 0.10 -8.63
C VAL A 198 -6.95 1.01 -7.86
N CYS A 199 -5.84 1.41 -8.51
CA CYS A 199 -4.84 2.30 -7.93
C CYS A 199 -5.16 3.77 -8.24
N PHE A 200 -5.35 4.58 -7.19
CA PHE A 200 -5.57 6.04 -7.23
C PHE A 200 -4.27 6.81 -7.02
N HIS A 201 -3.24 6.50 -7.82
CA HIS A 201 -1.94 7.16 -7.69
C HIS A 201 -2.04 8.69 -7.88
N GLY A 202 -1.54 9.43 -6.89
CA GLY A 202 -1.62 10.89 -6.87
C GLY A 202 -3.07 11.40 -6.69
N LYS A 203 -3.42 12.53 -7.32
CA LYS A 203 -4.80 13.03 -7.36
C LYS A 203 -5.52 12.56 -8.64
N PRO A 204 -6.85 12.36 -8.61
CA PRO A 204 -7.72 12.43 -7.42
C PRO A 204 -7.52 11.24 -6.47
N ARG A 205 -7.81 11.43 -5.18
CA ARG A 205 -7.89 10.32 -4.20
C ARG A 205 -9.26 9.64 -4.27
N ILE A 206 -9.38 8.50 -3.57
CA ILE A 206 -10.64 7.73 -3.49
C ILE A 206 -11.80 8.59 -2.97
N GLN A 207 -11.55 9.44 -1.97
CA GLN A 207 -12.55 10.36 -1.41
C GLN A 207 -12.93 11.53 -2.34
N ASP A 208 -12.12 11.79 -3.36
CA ASP A 208 -12.32 12.93 -4.27
C ASP A 208 -13.24 12.55 -5.47
N VAL A 209 -13.73 11.30 -5.55
CA VAL A 209 -14.47 10.80 -6.73
C VAL A 209 -15.86 10.23 -6.41
N SER A 210 -16.76 10.32 -7.39
CA SER A 210 -18.18 9.92 -7.27
C SER A 210 -18.53 8.62 -8.01
N GLU A 211 -17.61 7.66 -8.03
CA GLU A 211 -17.84 6.34 -8.65
C GLU A 211 -18.89 5.53 -7.88
N SER A 212 -19.83 4.90 -8.59
CA SER A 212 -20.93 4.11 -8.00
C SER A 212 -20.48 2.78 -7.42
N TRP A 213 -19.42 2.19 -7.98
CA TRP A 213 -18.82 0.93 -7.54
C TRP A 213 -17.93 1.10 -6.29
N LEU A 214 -17.62 2.34 -5.87
CA LEU A 214 -16.93 2.63 -4.61
C LEU A 214 -17.95 2.71 -3.46
N GLU A 215 -18.34 1.54 -2.94
CA GLU A 215 -19.36 1.42 -1.89
C GLU A 215 -18.94 1.99 -0.51
N GLN A 216 -17.63 2.16 -0.25
CA GLN A 216 -17.09 2.43 1.10
C GLN A 216 -16.77 3.90 1.41
N LYS A 217 -17.38 4.86 0.70
CA LYS A 217 -17.12 6.30 0.94
C LYS A 217 -17.57 6.79 2.33
N ILE A 218 -18.36 5.99 3.05
CA ILE A 218 -18.98 6.34 4.33
C ILE A 218 -17.93 6.71 5.41
N TYR A 219 -16.69 6.25 5.29
CA TYR A 219 -15.63 6.51 6.28
C TYR A 219 -14.64 7.61 5.89
N LEU A 220 -14.60 8.03 4.63
CA LEU A 220 -13.68 9.09 4.21
C LEU A 220 -14.38 10.43 4.34
N LYS A 221 -14.38 11.02 5.54
CA LYS A 221 -14.71 12.44 5.67
C LYS A 221 -13.63 13.24 4.95
N PRO A 222 -13.97 14.34 4.25
CA PRO A 222 -12.96 15.34 3.88
C PRO A 222 -12.20 15.69 5.15
N LEU A 223 -10.87 15.81 5.08
CA LEU A 223 -10.12 16.50 6.13
C LEU A 223 -10.77 17.88 6.21
N GLN A 224 -11.53 18.15 7.29
CA GLN A 224 -12.02 19.50 7.54
C GLN A 224 -10.77 20.37 7.62
N GLU A 225 -10.74 21.44 6.82
CA GLU A 225 -9.77 22.50 7.00
C GLU A 225 -9.84 22.89 8.47
N SER A 226 -8.82 22.49 9.24
CA SER A 226 -8.68 22.90 10.62
C SER A 226 -8.68 24.41 10.60
N GLN A 227 -9.65 24.98 11.29
CA GLN A 227 -9.80 26.39 11.58
C GLN A 227 -8.43 27.06 11.72
N LEU A 228 -8.05 27.83 10.68
CA LEU A 228 -7.14 28.95 10.82
C LEU A 228 -7.90 30.04 11.60
N LEU A 229 -7.97 29.87 12.91
CA LEU A 229 -8.33 30.92 13.85
C LEU A 229 -7.39 30.84 15.07
N LEU A 230 -6.56 31.89 15.19
CA LEU A 230 -5.88 32.39 16.40
C LEU A 230 -4.68 31.52 16.84
N PHE A 231 -3.41 31.94 16.73
CA PHE A 231 -2.79 33.26 16.99
C PHE A 231 -1.67 33.57 16.00
#